data_AF-A0A5C8AGY2-F1
#
_entry.id   AF-A0A5C8AGY2-F1
#
_cell.length_a   1.000
_cell.length_b   1.000
_cell.length_c   1.000
_cell.angle_alpha   90.00
_cell.angle_beta   90.00
_cell.angle_gamma   90.00
#
_symmetry.space_group_name_H-M   'P 1'
#
loop_
_entity.id
_entity.type
_entity.pdbx_description
1 polymer ?
#
loop_
_entity_poly.entity_id
_entity_poly.type
_entity_poly.pdbx_seq_one_letter_code
_entity_poly.pdbx_strand_id
1 'polypeptide(L)' 'MKLTIQQKIYKQLELLDINEAYAVSKFLNSNGYANLTVCPECCVDDFVHVEGCKLGEIDIESED' A
#
# COMPACT_ATOMS: atom_id res chain seq x y z
N MET A 1 -5.89 15.59 1.72
CA MET A 1 -4.52 15.71 1.17
C MET A 1 -4.55 15.23 -0.28
N LYS A 2 -3.86 15.89 -1.22
CA LYS A 2 -3.79 15.38 -2.59
C LYS A 2 -2.65 14.36 -2.68
N LEU A 3 -2.98 13.10 -2.98
CA LEU A 3 -1.99 12.03 -3.12
C LEU A 3 -1.14 12.21 -4.39
N THR A 4 0.14 11.86 -4.31
CA THR A 4 1.00 11.68 -5.47
C THR A 4 0.58 10.44 -6.28
N ILE A 5 1.05 10.30 -7.52
CA ILE A 5 0.77 9.11 -8.34
C ILE A 5 1.30 7.84 -7.66
N GLN A 6 2.49 7.89 -7.07
CA GLN A 6 3.07 6.76 -6.35
C GLN A 6 2.24 6.36 -5.12
N GLN A 7 1.77 7.33 -4.34
CA GLN A 7 0.89 7.06 -3.20
C GLN A 7 -0.44 6.45 -3.64
N LYS A 8 -1.00 6.88 -4.78
CA LYS A 8 -2.21 6.27 -5.35
C LYS A 8 -1.98 4.81 -5.76
N ILE A 9 -0.87 4.53 -6.43
CA ILE A 9 -0.50 3.16 -6.84
C ILE A 9 -0.31 2.27 -5.60
N TYR A 10 0.48 2.73 -4.63
CA TYR A 10 0.68 2.04 -3.36
C TYR A 10 -0.65 1.69 -2.71
N LYS A 11 -1.55 2.67 -2.59
CA LYS A 11 -2.86 2.47 -1.96
C LYS A 11 -3.72 1.46 -2.72
N GLN A 12 -3.75 1.53 -4.05
CA GLN A 12 -4.49 0.55 -4.86
C GLN A 12 -3.93 -0.88 -4.70
N LEU A 13 -2.61 -1.02 -4.57
CA LEU A 13 -1.97 -2.31 -4.32
C LEU A 13 -2.27 -2.82 -2.89
N GLU A 14 -2.27 -1.94 -1.89
CA GLU A 14 -2.67 -2.26 -0.51
C GLU A 14 -4.13 -2.77 -0.47
N LEU A 15 -5.05 -2.06 -1.13
CA LEU A 15 -6.45 -2.47 -1.21
C LEU A 15 -6.60 -3.84 -1.89
N LEU A 16 -5.88 -4.06 -2.99
CA LEU A 16 -5.86 -5.36 -3.65
C LEU A 16 -5.28 -6.45 -2.73
N ASP A 17 -4.22 -6.16 -1.98
CA ASP A 17 -3.62 -7.11 -1.03
C ASP A 17 -4.61 -7.54 0.05
N ILE A 18 -5.38 -6.59 0.60
CA ILE A 18 -6.44 -6.88 1.58
C ILE A 18 -7.52 -7.78 0.95
N ASN A 19 -7.96 -7.48 -0.27
CA ASN A 19 -8.98 -8.25 -0.99
C ASN A 19 -8.51 -9.67 -1.36
N GLU A 20 -7.22 -9.84 -1.62
CA GLU A 20 -6.58 -11.11 -1.99
C GLU A 20 -5.94 -11.83 -0.79
N ALA A 21 -6.38 -11.53 0.44
CA ALA A 21 -5.91 -12.17 1.67
C ALA A 21 -4.37 -12.16 1.84
N TYR A 22 -3.75 -10.99 1.60
CA TYR A 22 -2.33 -10.72 1.74
C TYR A 22 -1.43 -11.52 0.77
N ALA A 23 -1.93 -11.81 -0.43
CA ALA A 23 -1.20 -12.53 -1.47
C ALA A 23 -0.35 -11.62 -2.37
N VAL A 24 -0.73 -10.35 -2.54
CA VAL A 24 -0.08 -9.39 -3.43
C VAL A 24 1.27 -8.98 -2.88
N SER A 25 1.35 -8.61 -1.60
CA SER A 25 2.60 -8.26 -0.92
C SER A 25 3.61 -9.39 -1.02
N LYS A 26 3.18 -10.63 -0.72
CA LYS A 26 4.01 -11.84 -0.87
C LYS A 26 4.50 -12.04 -2.30
N PHE A 27 3.61 -11.91 -3.29
CA PHE A 27 3.96 -12.06 -4.70
C PHE A 27 4.99 -11.01 -5.14
N LEU A 28 4.76 -9.73 -4.83
CA LEU A 28 5.64 -8.63 -5.21
C LEU A 28 7.02 -8.77 -4.55
N ASN A 29 7.07 -9.03 -3.25
CA ASN A 29 8.31 -9.23 -2.52
C ASN A 29 9.12 -10.39 -3.07
N SER A 30 8.47 -11.52 -3.36
CA SER A 30 9.12 -12.73 -3.90
C SER A 30 9.67 -12.54 -5.32
N ASN A 31 9.18 -11.54 -6.05
CA ASN A 31 9.61 -11.23 -7.42
C ASN A 31 10.54 -10.00 -7.49
N GLY A 32 11.04 -9.50 -6.35
CA GLY A 32 12.01 -8.39 -6.31
C GLY A 32 11.38 -7.00 -6.40
N TYR A 33 10.07 -6.89 -6.23
CA TYR A 33 9.32 -5.62 -6.26
C TYR A 33 8.94 -5.13 -4.85
N ALA A 34 9.72 -5.45 -3.83
CA ALA A 34 9.45 -5.06 -2.44
C ALA A 34 9.37 -3.54 -2.26
N ASN A 35 10.00 -2.74 -3.13
CA ASN A 35 9.88 -1.29 -3.12
C ASN A 35 8.43 -0.79 -3.39
N LEU A 36 7.54 -1.64 -3.89
CA LEU A 36 6.12 -1.31 -4.11
C LEU A 36 5.23 -1.59 -2.90
N THR A 37 5.71 -2.40 -1.96
CA THR A 37 4.98 -2.75 -0.72
C THR A 37 5.41 -1.88 0.46
N VAL A 38 6.45 -1.07 0.29
CA VAL A 38 6.96 -0.14 1.31
C VAL A 38 6.13 1.14 1.35
N CYS A 39 5.60 1.44 2.53
CA CYS A 39 4.91 2.70 2.79
C CYS A 39 5.84 3.90 2.55
N PRO A 40 5.48 4.87 1.69
CA PRO A 40 6.34 6.01 1.37
C PRO A 40 6.50 7.02 2.51
N GLU A 41 5.62 6.99 3.52
CA GLU A 41 5.72 7.85 4.70
C GLU A 41 6.48 7.15 5.83
N CYS A 42 6.21 5.87 6.03
CA CYS A 42 6.59 5.12 7.22
C CYS A 42 7.80 4.20 6.98
N CYS A 43 8.14 3.95 5.70
CA CYS A 43 9.27 3.12 5.25
C CYS A 43 9.25 1.68 5.81
N VAL A 44 8.06 1.16 6.10
CA VAL A 44 7.81 -0.23 6.50
C VAL A 44 7.19 -0.97 5.31
N ASP A 45 7.58 -2.22 5.11
CA ASP A 45 7.13 -3.09 4.03
C ASP A 45 5.74 -3.73 4.30
N ASP A 46 5.32 -4.62 3.41
CA ASP A 46 4.11 -5.43 3.52
C ASP A 46 2.80 -4.64 3.65
N PHE A 47 2.76 -3.44 3.06
CA PHE A 47 1.66 -2.50 3.20
C PHE A 47 1.32 -2.17 4.66
N VAL A 48 2.29 -2.32 5.58
CA VAL A 48 2.10 -2.05 7.00
C VAL A 48 2.35 -0.58 7.30
N HIS A 49 1.56 -0.06 8.24
CA HIS A 49 1.65 1.31 8.72
C HIS A 49 1.94 1.34 10.23
N VAL A 50 2.82 2.26 10.65
CA VAL A 50 2.96 2.60 12.08
C VAL A 50 1.73 3.40 12.54
N GLU A 51 1.45 3.38 13.84
CA GLU A 51 0.35 4.16 14.40
C GLU A 51 0.51 5.66 14.08
N GLY A 52 -0.57 6.29 13.60
CA GLY A 52 -0.58 7.70 13.16
C GLY A 52 0.03 7.97 11.78
N CYS A 53 0.31 6.94 10.99
CA CYS A 53 0.76 7.11 9.60
C CYS A 53 -0.36 7.74 8.76
N LYS A 54 -0.16 8.98 8.29
CA LYS A 54 -1.17 9.75 7.53
C LYS A 54 -1.71 9.01 6.31
N LEU A 55 -0.88 8.21 5.65
CA LEU A 55 -1.31 7.42 4.50
C LEU A 55 -2.16 6.20 4.91
N GLY A 56 -1.93 5.63 6.10
CA GLY A 56 -2.72 4.52 6.63
C GLY A 56 -4.14 4.94 7.00
N GLU A 57 -4.36 6.21 7.32
CA GLU A 57 -5.67 6.78 7.67
C GLU A 57 -6.52 7.19 6.44
N ILE A 58 -5.97 7.07 5.23
CA ILE A 58 -6.68 7.44 4.00
C ILE A 58 -7.35 6.21 3.41
N ASP A 59 -8.67 6.21 3.36
CA ASP A 59 -9.42 5.22 2.60
C ASP A 59 -9.47 5.63 1.13
N ILE A 60 -9.30 4.66 0.22
CA ILE A 60 -9.61 4.89 -1.19
C ILE A 60 -11.09 4.53 -1.36
N GLU A 61 -11.92 5.52 -1.63
CA GLU A 61 -13.26 5.24 -2.14
C GLU A 61 -13.11 4.61 -3.53
N SER A 62 -13.66 3.42 -3.72
CA SER A 62 -13.82 2.87 -5.06
C SER A 62 -14.77 3.79 -5.82
N GLU A 63 -14.25 4.60 -6.74
CA GLU A 63 -15.10 5.27 -7.71
C GLU A 63 -15.74 4.17 -8.59
N ASP A 64 -17.05 3.97 -8.43
CA ASP A 64 -17.90 3.11 -9.27
C ASP A 64 -17.81 3.48 -10.77
#